data_AF-A0A7L1KGD9-F1
#
_entry.id   AF-A0A7L1KGD9-F1
#
_cell.length_a   1.000
_cell.length_b   1.000
_cell.length_c   1.000
_cell.angle_alpha   90.00
_cell.angle_beta   90.00
_cell.angle_gamma   90.00
#
_symmetry.space_group_name_H-M   'P 1'
#
loop_
_entity.id
_entity.type
_entity.pdbx_description
1 polymer ?
#
loop_
_entity_poly.entity_id
_entity_poly.type
_entity_poly.pdbx_seq_one_letter_code
_entity_poly.pdbx_strand_id
1 'polypeptide(L)'
;KINLEFYIDIHAHSTMMNGFMYGNVFEDEERFQRQAVFPKLLCQNAEDFSYSSTSFNRDAVKAGTGRRFLGGLLNDTSYCYTLEVSFYSYILDGPTTAVPYTEEAYMKLGRNVARTFLDYYRLSSLVERPLAPTPKTR
;
A
#
# COMPACT_ATOMS: atom_id res chain seq x y z
N LYS A 1 -7.91 -9.98 21.39
CA LYS A 1 -7.94 -9.11 20.18
C LYS A 1 -7.32 -9.90 19.03
N ILE A 2 -7.91 -9.85 17.84
CA ILE A 2 -7.36 -10.53 16.65
C ILE A 2 -6.02 -9.87 16.30
N ASN A 3 -5.00 -10.68 16.00
CA ASN A 3 -3.73 -10.18 15.49
C ASN A 3 -3.81 -10.10 13.96
N LEU A 4 -4.12 -8.91 13.44
CA LEU A 4 -4.24 -8.63 12.00
C LEU A 4 -3.41 -7.39 11.68
N GLU A 5 -2.38 -7.53 10.84
CA GLU A 5 -1.51 -6.41 10.48
C GLU A 5 -1.95 -5.72 9.19
N PHE A 6 -2.43 -6.47 8.20
CA PHE A 6 -2.88 -5.92 6.91
C PHE A 6 -4.31 -6.33 6.60
N TYR A 7 -5.10 -5.34 6.20
CA TYR A 7 -6.37 -5.52 5.50
C TYR A 7 -6.28 -4.79 4.16
N ILE A 8 -6.52 -5.51 3.06
CA ILE A 8 -6.53 -4.93 1.71
C ILE A 8 -7.82 -5.34 1.01
N ASP A 9 -8.67 -4.36 0.74
CA ASP A 9 -9.91 -4.51 -0.01
C ASP A 9 -9.63 -4.25 -1.50
N ILE A 10 -9.81 -5.24 -2.37
CA ILE A 10 -9.40 -5.17 -3.78
C ILE A 10 -10.60 -4.82 -4.66
N HIS A 11 -10.48 -3.76 -5.46
CA HIS A 11 -11.53 -3.20 -6.30
C HIS A 11 -11.03 -2.89 -7.71
N ALA A 12 -11.99 -2.76 -8.62
CA ALA A 12 -11.77 -2.26 -9.97
C ALA A 12 -12.25 -0.80 -10.07
N HIS A 13 -11.48 0.03 -10.76
CA HIS A 13 -11.75 1.45 -10.91
C HIS A 13 -12.02 1.82 -12.37
N SER A 14 -13.02 2.68 -12.60
CA SER A 14 -13.55 2.95 -13.93
C SER A 14 -12.92 4.14 -14.67
N THR A 15 -12.39 5.11 -13.93
CA THR A 15 -11.97 6.40 -14.48
C THR A 15 -10.46 6.58 -14.45
N MET A 16 -9.85 6.35 -13.28
CA MET A 16 -8.39 6.42 -13.13
C MET A 16 -7.69 5.22 -13.75
N MET A 17 -6.53 5.49 -14.36
CA MET A 17 -5.61 4.49 -14.89
C MET A 17 -4.69 3.94 -13.78
N ASN A 18 -3.95 2.87 -14.10
CA ASN A 18 -3.01 2.20 -13.19
C ASN A 18 -3.69 1.55 -11.96
N GLY A 19 -2.90 0.85 -11.15
CA GLY A 19 -3.26 0.47 -9.78
C GLY A 19 -2.86 1.56 -8.79
N PHE A 20 -3.66 1.81 -7.76
CA PHE A 20 -3.34 2.75 -6.69
C PHE A 20 -4.05 2.37 -5.40
N MET A 21 -3.61 2.93 -4.27
CA MET A 21 -4.22 2.63 -2.98
C MET A 21 -4.92 3.84 -2.36
N TYR A 22 -5.96 3.56 -1.60
CA TYR A 22 -6.46 4.47 -0.60
C TYR A 22 -6.15 3.95 0.80
N GLY A 23 -5.56 4.81 1.62
CA GLY A 23 -5.39 4.57 3.05
C GLY A 23 -6.16 5.56 3.92
N ASN A 24 -5.93 5.50 5.22
CA ASN A 24 -6.54 6.39 6.21
C ASN A 24 -5.55 7.47 6.63
N VAL A 25 -6.03 8.65 7.00
CA VAL A 25 -5.17 9.64 7.69
C VAL A 25 -5.06 9.26 9.16
N PHE A 26 -3.84 9.25 9.68
CA PHE A 26 -3.55 9.10 11.10
C PHE A 26 -3.00 10.43 11.64
N GLU A 27 -3.31 10.74 12.90
CA GLU A 27 -2.74 11.90 13.60
C GLU A 27 -1.30 11.64 14.04
N ASP A 28 -1.00 10.38 14.37
CA ASP A 28 0.35 9.91 14.68
C ASP A 28 1.21 9.85 13.41
N GLU A 29 2.21 10.72 13.35
CA GLU A 29 3.09 10.86 12.19
C GLU A 29 3.90 9.58 11.94
N GLU A 30 4.36 8.90 13.00
CA GLU A 30 5.11 7.64 12.87
C GLU A 30 4.25 6.55 12.20
N ARG A 31 2.99 6.39 12.63
CA ARG A 31 2.03 5.48 12.02
C ARG A 31 1.71 5.87 10.58
N PHE A 32 1.62 7.17 10.29
CA PHE A 32 1.48 7.65 8.91
C PHE A 32 2.68 7.25 8.04
N GLN A 33 3.91 7.42 8.54
CA GLN A 33 5.11 7.00 7.82
C GLN A 33 5.13 5.47 7.62
N ARG A 34 4.76 4.69 8.65
CA ARG A 34 4.71 3.23 8.54
C ARG A 34 3.71 2.74 7.50
N GLN A 35 2.49 3.30 7.44
CA GLN A 35 1.53 2.91 6.41
C GLN A 35 2.01 3.28 4.98
N ALA A 36 2.79 4.36 4.84
CA ALA A 36 3.29 4.77 3.53
C ALA A 36 4.36 3.80 2.96
N VAL A 37 4.98 2.97 3.81
CA VAL A 37 6.02 2.01 3.38
C VAL A 37 5.47 1.00 2.38
N PHE A 38 4.31 0.38 2.66
CA PHE A 38 3.79 -0.69 1.80
C PHE A 38 3.45 -0.20 0.38
N PRO A 39 2.67 0.88 0.18
CA PRO A 39 2.41 1.40 -1.17
C PRO A 39 3.67 1.89 -1.88
N LYS A 40 4.66 2.40 -1.14
CA LYS A 40 5.95 2.81 -1.71
C LYS A 40 6.76 1.62 -2.23
N LEU A 41 6.81 0.53 -1.48
CA LEU A 41 7.43 -0.72 -1.93
C LEU A 41 6.66 -1.33 -3.11
N LEU A 42 5.33 -1.27 -3.11
CA LEU A 42 4.53 -1.75 -4.24
C LEU A 42 4.82 -0.97 -5.52
N CYS A 43 4.99 0.35 -5.44
CA CYS A 43 5.40 1.18 -6.57
C CYS A 43 6.78 0.79 -7.13
N GLN A 44 7.68 0.27 -6.30
CA GLN A 44 8.98 -0.23 -6.75
C GLN A 44 8.88 -1.62 -7.41
N ASN A 45 7.91 -2.43 -6.98
CA ASN A 45 7.71 -3.79 -7.46
C ASN A 45 6.77 -3.88 -8.68
N ALA A 46 5.90 -2.90 -8.88
CA ALA A 46 4.87 -2.89 -9.91
C ALA A 46 4.91 -1.60 -10.73
N GLU A 47 5.36 -1.70 -11.97
CA GLU A 47 5.40 -0.61 -12.95
C GLU A 47 4.01 -0.03 -13.29
N ASP A 48 2.96 -0.82 -13.10
CA ASP A 48 1.58 -0.45 -13.33
C ASP A 48 0.91 0.14 -12.08
N PHE A 49 1.64 0.26 -10.96
CA PHE A 49 1.16 0.88 -9.72
C PHE A 49 1.63 2.35 -9.59
N SER A 50 0.71 3.24 -9.27
CA SER A 50 0.94 4.67 -9.11
C SER A 50 0.92 5.08 -7.64
N TYR A 51 2.11 5.35 -7.08
CA TYR A 51 2.20 5.96 -5.75
C TYR A 51 1.71 7.41 -5.76
N SER A 52 1.86 8.15 -6.86
CA SER A 52 1.35 9.51 -6.99
C SER A 52 -0.19 9.59 -6.96
N SER A 53 -0.87 8.54 -7.43
CA SER A 53 -2.34 8.41 -7.34
C SER A 53 -2.80 7.80 -6.02
N THR A 54 -1.88 7.30 -5.18
CA THR A 54 -2.19 6.75 -3.87
C THR A 54 -2.51 7.90 -2.91
N SER A 55 -3.65 7.82 -2.22
CA SER A 55 -4.15 8.89 -1.37
C SER A 55 -4.55 8.40 0.01
N PHE A 56 -4.20 9.17 1.03
CA PHE A 56 -4.65 8.95 2.42
C PHE A 56 -5.69 10.00 2.75
N ASN A 57 -6.91 9.60 3.14
CA ASN A 57 -7.97 10.54 3.46
C ASN A 57 -8.80 10.14 4.68
N ARG A 58 -9.60 11.08 5.17
CA ARG A 58 -10.55 10.90 6.27
C ARG A 58 -11.98 11.34 5.90
N ASP A 59 -12.30 11.37 4.60
CA ASP A 59 -13.56 11.87 4.05
C ASP A 59 -14.78 11.20 4.68
N ALA A 60 -15.74 11.99 5.17
CA ALA A 60 -16.92 11.48 5.86
C ALA A 60 -17.78 10.57 4.97
N VAL A 61 -17.87 10.88 3.67
CA VAL A 61 -18.61 10.08 2.67
C VAL A 61 -18.01 8.68 2.45
N LYS A 62 -16.76 8.47 2.87
CA LYS A 62 -16.07 7.17 2.77
C LYS A 62 -16.07 6.39 4.09
N ALA A 63 -16.73 6.88 5.14
CA ALA A 63 -16.77 6.23 6.45
C ALA A 63 -17.32 4.79 6.41
N GLY A 64 -18.20 4.48 5.46
CA GLY A 64 -18.76 3.13 5.27
C GLY A 64 -17.88 2.15 4.49
N THR A 65 -16.72 2.59 3.95
CA THR A 65 -15.79 1.67 3.26
C THR A 65 -15.13 0.69 4.23
N GLY A 66 -14.76 -0.50 3.74
CA GLY A 66 -14.10 -1.52 4.55
C GLY A 66 -12.85 -1.00 5.27
N ARG A 67 -11.99 -0.25 4.56
CA ARG A 67 -10.77 0.33 5.15
C ARG A 67 -11.06 1.31 6.30
N ARG A 68 -12.16 2.07 6.22
CA ARG A 68 -12.52 3.08 7.23
C ARG A 68 -13.20 2.46 8.43
N PHE A 69 -14.11 1.52 8.21
CA PHE A 69 -14.77 0.80 9.28
C PHE A 69 -13.78 -0.04 10.09
N LEU A 70 -12.97 -0.86 9.41
CA LEU A 70 -11.99 -1.73 10.09
C LEU A 70 -10.83 -0.93 10.68
N GLY A 71 -10.39 0.15 10.04
CA GLY A 71 -9.35 1.02 10.57
C GLY A 71 -9.70 1.69 11.92
N GLY A 72 -10.99 1.84 12.25
CA GLY A 72 -11.46 2.32 13.55
C GLY A 72 -11.71 1.23 14.59
N LEU A 73 -11.77 -0.04 14.18
CA LEU A 73 -12.05 -1.19 15.05
C LEU A 73 -10.78 -1.97 15.42
N LEU A 74 -9.83 -2.06 14.49
CA LEU A 74 -8.59 -2.82 14.63
C LEU A 74 -7.54 -2.05 15.45
N ASN A 75 -6.43 -2.72 15.76
CA ASN A 75 -5.36 -2.14 16.56
C ASN A 75 -4.57 -1.09 15.75
N ASP A 76 -3.79 -0.27 16.45
CA ASP A 76 -2.98 0.77 15.79
C ASP A 76 -1.86 0.22 14.90
N THR A 77 -1.54 -1.06 15.06
CA THR A 77 -0.61 -1.82 14.21
C THR A 77 -1.26 -2.39 12.94
N SER A 78 -2.58 -2.22 12.78
CA SER A 78 -3.32 -2.69 11.61
C SER A 78 -3.40 -1.59 10.55
N TYR A 79 -2.92 -1.90 9.35
CA TYR A 79 -3.01 -1.05 8.18
C TYR A 79 -4.13 -1.51 7.27
N CYS A 80 -5.06 -0.60 6.96
CA CYS A 80 -6.25 -0.88 6.17
C CYS A 80 -6.22 -0.08 4.87
N TYR A 81 -6.24 -0.78 3.75
CA TYR A 81 -6.18 -0.18 2.41
C TYR A 81 -7.37 -0.62 1.54
N THR A 82 -7.70 0.23 0.58
CA THR A 82 -8.41 -0.19 -0.64
C THR A 82 -7.40 -0.18 -1.77
N LEU A 83 -7.19 -1.31 -2.45
CA LEU A 83 -6.42 -1.37 -3.70
C LEU A 83 -7.39 -1.25 -4.87
N GLU A 84 -7.29 -0.16 -5.60
CA GLU A 84 -8.07 0.10 -6.81
C GLU A 84 -7.20 -0.20 -8.02
N VAL A 85 -7.74 -0.92 -9.00
CA VAL A 85 -7.04 -1.21 -10.26
C VAL A 85 -7.93 -0.83 -11.43
N SER A 86 -7.42 -0.02 -12.35
CA SER A 86 -8.12 0.34 -13.58
C SER A 86 -8.65 -0.90 -14.32
N PHE A 87 -9.94 -0.92 -14.68
CA PHE A 87 -10.47 -1.95 -15.58
C PHE A 87 -10.18 -1.70 -17.07
N TYR A 88 -9.49 -0.59 -17.38
CA TYR A 88 -9.21 -0.16 -18.74
C TYR A 88 -7.73 -0.31 -19.09
N SER A 89 -6.90 0.59 -18.58
CA SER A 89 -5.47 0.66 -18.93
C SER A 89 -4.59 1.17 -17.79
N TYR A 90 -3.28 0.91 -17.91
CA TYR A 90 -2.22 1.54 -17.14
C TYR A 90 -1.26 2.30 -18.04
N ILE A 91 -0.54 3.26 -17.48
CA ILE A 91 0.53 4.02 -18.12
C ILE A 91 1.85 3.60 -17.47
N LEU A 92 2.87 3.35 -18.29
CA LEU A 92 4.23 3.10 -17.83
C LEU A 92 5.01 4.41 -17.74
N ASP A 93 6.02 4.46 -16.86
CA ASP A 93 6.97 5.56 -16.84
C ASP A 93 7.74 5.61 -18.17
N GLY A 94 7.39 6.56 -19.05
CA GLY A 94 7.92 6.64 -20.40
C GLY A 94 6.93 7.25 -21.40
N PRO A 95 6.97 6.85 -22.69
CA PRO A 95 6.03 7.39 -23.67
C PRO A 95 4.59 7.17 -23.19
N THR A 96 3.76 8.21 -23.30
CA THR A 96 2.39 8.34 -22.77
C THR A 96 1.35 7.42 -23.44
N THR A 97 1.74 6.19 -23.78
CA THR A 97 0.87 5.19 -24.38
C THR A 97 0.19 4.40 -23.28
N ALA A 98 -1.14 4.50 -23.23
CA ALA A 98 -1.96 3.66 -22.37
C ALA A 98 -1.91 2.20 -22.85
N VAL A 99 -1.55 1.28 -21.96
CA VAL A 99 -1.54 -0.17 -22.20
C VAL A 99 -2.81 -0.76 -21.57
N PRO A 100 -3.70 -1.40 -22.37
CA PRO A 100 -4.88 -2.06 -21.82
C PRO A 100 -4.49 -3.16 -20.83
N TYR A 101 -5.25 -3.26 -19.73
CA TYR A 101 -5.06 -4.37 -18.81
C TYR A 101 -5.51 -5.69 -19.45
N THR A 102 -4.69 -6.72 -19.26
CA THR A 102 -5.04 -8.11 -19.54
C THR A 102 -5.21 -8.86 -18.22
N GLU A 103 -5.85 -10.04 -18.28
CA GLU A 103 -5.90 -10.95 -17.14
C GLU A 103 -4.49 -11.25 -16.59
N GLU A 104 -3.51 -11.46 -17.48
CA GLU A 104 -2.13 -11.69 -17.10
C GLU A 104 -1.51 -10.49 -16.36
N ALA A 105 -1.82 -9.26 -16.79
CA ALA A 105 -1.37 -8.04 -16.12
C ALA A 105 -1.97 -7.92 -14.70
N TYR A 106 -3.26 -8.21 -14.51
CA TYR A 106 -3.85 -8.25 -13.16
C TYR A 106 -3.19 -9.32 -12.28
N MET A 107 -2.93 -10.50 -12.84
CA MET A 107 -2.24 -11.57 -12.13
C MET A 107 -0.79 -11.18 -11.78
N LYS A 108 -0.12 -10.42 -12.66
CA LYS A 108 1.23 -9.87 -12.40
C LYS A 108 1.19 -8.88 -11.24
N LEU A 109 0.22 -7.96 -11.20
CA LEU A 109 0.04 -7.05 -10.08
C LEU A 109 -0.20 -7.81 -8.77
N GLY A 110 -1.05 -8.85 -8.77
CA GLY A 110 -1.27 -9.71 -7.61
C GLY A 110 0.01 -10.39 -7.11
N ARG A 111 0.87 -10.88 -8.02
CA ARG A 111 2.20 -11.42 -7.66
C ARG A 111 3.10 -10.35 -7.07
N ASN A 112 3.06 -9.13 -7.60
CA ASN A 112 3.83 -8.00 -7.06
C ASN A 112 3.35 -7.59 -5.67
N VAL A 113 2.04 -7.62 -5.38
CA VAL A 113 1.50 -7.43 -4.02
C VAL A 113 2.07 -8.47 -3.06
N ALA A 114 2.06 -9.76 -3.44
CA ALA A 114 2.67 -10.83 -2.63
C ALA A 114 4.18 -10.61 -2.40
N ARG A 115 4.90 -10.15 -3.43
CA ARG A 115 6.32 -9.81 -3.33
C ARG A 115 6.56 -8.63 -2.37
N THR A 116 5.70 -7.62 -2.42
CA THR A 116 5.77 -6.44 -1.54
C THR A 116 5.59 -6.82 -0.08
N PHE A 117 4.73 -7.79 0.26
CA PHE A 117 4.67 -8.31 1.63
C PHE A 117 6.02 -8.87 2.09
N LEU A 118 6.68 -9.69 1.26
CA LEU A 118 7.99 -10.24 1.58
C LEU A 118 9.03 -9.14 1.81
N ASP A 119 9.07 -8.13 0.94
CA ASP A 119 10.03 -7.04 1.03
C ASP A 119 9.74 -6.14 2.26
N TYR A 120 8.47 -5.90 2.57
CA TYR A 120 8.03 -5.19 3.77
C TYR A 120 8.51 -5.90 5.04
N TYR A 121 8.26 -7.21 5.18
CA TYR A 121 8.67 -7.97 6.37
C TYR A 121 10.20 -8.08 6.51
N ARG A 122 10.92 -8.16 5.39
CA ARG A 122 12.40 -8.08 5.41
C ARG A 122 12.88 -6.74 5.92
N LEU A 123 12.30 -5.63 5.43
CA LEU A 123 12.67 -4.30 5.88
C LEU A 123 12.40 -4.11 7.37
N SER A 124 11.20 -4.50 7.84
CA SER A 124 10.85 -4.43 9.27
C SER A 124 11.82 -5.24 10.14
N SER A 125 12.21 -6.45 9.71
CA SER A 125 13.19 -7.27 10.43
C SER A 125 14.59 -6.64 10.52
N LEU A 126 14.96 -5.75 9.60
CA LEU A 126 16.23 -5.02 9.62
C LEU A 126 16.16 -3.81 10.55
N VAL A 127 15.01 -3.14 10.63
CA VAL A 127 14.77 -1.97 11.49
C VAL A 127 14.65 -2.38 12.96
N GLU A 128 14.10 -3.56 13.25
CA GLU A 128 13.98 -4.09 14.62
C GLU A 128 15.27 -4.70 15.17
N ARG A 129 16.35 -4.79 14.38
CA ARG A 129 17.66 -5.20 14.92
C ARG A 129 18.21 -4.10 15.83
N PRO A 130 18.56 -4.41 17.09
CA PRO A 130 19.23 -3.43 17.95
C PRO A 130 20.50 -2.94 17.26
N LEU A 131 20.66 -1.62 17.16
CA LEU A 131 21.94 -1.02 16.80
C LEU A 131 22.99 -1.58 17.77
N ALA A 132 24.03 -2.23 17.25
CA ALA A 132 25.11 -2.75 18.07
C ALA A 132 25.64 -1.58 18.95
N PRO A 133 25.82 -1.79 20.27
CA PRO A 133 26.29 -0.73 21.13
C PRO A 133 27.63 -0.21 20.62
N THR A 134 27.68 1.07 20.28
CA THR A 134 28.92 1.75 19.89
C THR A 134 29.94 1.57 21.02
N PRO A 135 31.17 1.08 20.73
CA PRO A 135 32.19 0.96 21.75
C PRO A 135 32.44 2.34 22.36
N LYS A 136 32.26 2.46 23.68
CA LYS A 136 32.69 3.66 24.40
C LYS A 136 34.22 3.68 24.35
N THR A 137 34.80 4.53 23.51
CA THR A 137 36.22 4.88 23.61
C THR A 137 36.46 5.52 24.97
N ARG A 138 37.31 4.86 25.76
CA ARG A 138 37.77 5.31 27.08
C ARG A 138 38.81 6.41 26.92
#